data_AF-A0A838PKA7-F1
#
_entry.id   AF-A0A838PKA7-F1
#
_cell.length_a   1.000
_cell.length_b   1.000
_cell.length_c   1.000
_cell.angle_alpha   90.00
_cell.angle_beta   90.00
_cell.angle_gamma   90.00
#
_symmetry.space_group_name_H-M   'P 1'
#
loop_
_entity.id
_entity.type
_entity.pdbx_description
1 polymer ?
#
loop_
_entity_poly.entity_id
_entity_poly.type
_entity_poly.pdbx_seq_one_letter_code
_entity_poly.pdbx_strand_id
1 'polypeptide(L)'
;MGELSDTERLLRFALAPVEPPRALGERVERGLTLVAGAAAEELADWELKAMRDPRNWMRPVAAVAVGGAAAGALVLVRARAHHRARPGGLKALDRGARDVARGLRRRFER
;
A
#
# COMPACT_ATOMS: atom_id res chain seq x y z
N MET A 1 -35.58 -25.98 -4.03
CA MET A 1 -34.94 -25.17 -2.97
C MET A 1 -33.63 -25.77 -2.44
N GLY A 2 -33.38 -27.09 -2.54
CA GLY A 2 -32.18 -27.76 -1.98
C GLY A 2 -30.84 -27.45 -2.69
N GLU A 3 -30.83 -27.45 -4.03
CA GLU A 3 -29.62 -27.24 -4.87
C GLU A 3 -28.90 -25.90 -4.58
N LEU A 4 -29.66 -24.81 -4.48
CA LEU A 4 -29.11 -23.49 -4.15
C LEU A 4 -28.47 -23.48 -2.75
N SER A 5 -29.05 -24.22 -1.81
CA SER A 5 -28.56 -24.29 -0.43
C SER A 5 -27.27 -25.12 -0.29
N ASP A 6 -27.11 -26.17 -1.10
CA ASP A 6 -25.86 -26.94 -1.15
C ASP A 6 -24.76 -26.18 -1.89
N THR A 7 -25.11 -25.47 -2.97
CA THR A 7 -24.17 -24.61 -3.70
C THR A 7 -23.65 -23.49 -2.80
N GLU A 8 -24.54 -22.82 -2.05
CA GLU A 8 -24.15 -21.77 -1.12
C GLU A 8 -23.27 -22.30 0.02
N ARG A 9 -23.58 -23.51 0.52
CA ARG A 9 -22.77 -24.19 1.54
C ARG A 9 -21.37 -24.54 1.03
N LEU A 10 -21.28 -25.01 -0.22
CA LEU A 10 -20.02 -25.31 -0.90
C LEU A 10 -19.19 -24.04 -1.12
N LEU A 11 -19.82 -22.95 -1.58
CA LEU A 11 -19.15 -21.67 -1.77
C LEU A 11 -18.66 -21.09 -0.45
N ARG A 12 -19.43 -21.19 0.63
CA ARG A 12 -19.04 -20.68 1.95
C ARG A 12 -17.87 -21.47 2.53
N PHE A 13 -17.78 -22.77 2.22
CA PHE A 13 -16.63 -23.61 2.57
C PHE A 13 -15.40 -23.28 1.71
N ALA A 14 -15.58 -23.14 0.39
CA ALA A 14 -14.52 -22.81 -0.55
C ALA A 14 -13.94 -21.39 -0.33
N LEU A 15 -14.77 -20.47 0.13
CA LEU A 15 -14.39 -19.09 0.47
C LEU A 15 -14.07 -18.92 1.96
N ALA A 16 -13.96 -20.01 2.72
CA ALA A 16 -13.53 -19.94 4.11
C ALA A 16 -12.16 -19.25 4.17
N PRO A 17 -11.94 -18.31 5.11
CA PRO A 17 -10.68 -17.59 5.20
C PRO A 17 -9.52 -18.56 5.39
N VAL A 18 -8.67 -18.68 4.37
CA VAL A 18 -7.44 -19.46 4.47
C VAL A 18 -6.42 -18.63 5.22
N GLU A 19 -5.79 -19.23 6.24
CA GLU A 19 -4.72 -18.56 6.98
C GLU A 19 -3.50 -18.39 6.05
N PRO A 20 -3.07 -17.16 5.75
CA PRO A 20 -1.94 -16.94 4.86
C PRO A 20 -0.65 -17.51 5.45
N PRO A 21 0.29 -17.99 4.61
CA PRO A 21 1.60 -18.46 5.08
C PRO A 21 2.31 -17.39 5.91
N ARG A 22 2.99 -17.80 6.99
CA ARG A 22 3.66 -16.89 7.95
C ARG A 22 4.60 -15.87 7.26
N ALA A 23 5.29 -16.28 6.20
CA ALA A 23 6.24 -15.44 5.46
C ALA A 23 5.62 -14.59 4.33
N LEU A 24 4.31 -14.69 4.06
CA LEU A 24 3.67 -13.93 2.96
C LEU A 24 3.75 -12.43 3.20
N GLY A 25 3.50 -11.98 4.43
CA GLY A 25 3.58 -10.57 4.80
C GLY A 25 4.97 -10.00 4.55
N GLU A 26 6.01 -10.68 5.02
CA GLU A 26 7.40 -10.27 4.82
C GLU A 26 7.79 -10.23 3.34
N ARG A 27 7.33 -11.21 2.54
CA ARG A 27 7.58 -11.23 1.10
C ARG A 27 6.94 -10.03 0.38
N VAL A 28 5.70 -9.72 0.73
CA VAL A 28 4.97 -8.58 0.14
C VAL A 28 5.62 -7.27 0.57
N GLU A 29 5.97 -7.12 1.85
CA GLU A 29 6.67 -5.93 2.35
C GLU A 29 7.99 -5.71 1.59
N ARG A 30 8.83 -6.75 1.46
CA ARG A 30 10.07 -6.67 0.67
C ARG A 30 9.82 -6.25 -0.77
N GLY A 31 8.85 -6.85 -1.45
CA GLY A 31 8.51 -6.51 -2.83
C GLY A 31 8.06 -5.05 -2.97
N LEU A 32 7.20 -4.59 -2.07
CA LEU A 32 6.72 -3.21 -2.08
C LEU A 32 7.83 -2.20 -1.76
N THR A 33 8.75 -2.52 -0.84
CA THR A 33 9.92 -1.67 -0.55
C THR A 33 10.80 -1.51 -1.79
N LEU A 34 11.05 -2.61 -2.52
CA LEU A 34 11.84 -2.58 -3.75
C LEU A 34 11.18 -1.71 -4.83
N VAL A 35 9.88 -1.90 -5.07
CA VAL A 35 9.13 -1.12 -6.07
C VAL A 35 9.07 0.36 -5.70
N ALA A 36 8.82 0.67 -4.43
CA ALA A 36 8.79 2.06 -3.94
C ALA A 36 10.16 2.74 -4.07
N GLY A 37 11.25 2.02 -3.78
CA GLY A 37 12.62 2.51 -3.96
C GLY A 37 12.94 2.81 -5.42
N ALA A 38 12.66 1.87 -6.33
CA ALA A 38 12.89 2.06 -7.77
C ALA A 38 12.09 3.24 -8.33
N ALA A 39 10.83 3.41 -7.90
CA ALA A 39 10.02 4.55 -8.29
C ALA A 39 10.58 5.89 -7.75
N ALA A 40 11.15 5.89 -6.55
CA ALA A 40 11.79 7.08 -5.97
C ALA A 40 13.08 7.45 -6.71
N GLU A 41 13.88 6.47 -7.12
CA GLU A 41 15.07 6.69 -7.95
C GLU A 41 14.70 7.28 -9.32
N GLU A 42 13.69 6.74 -10.00
CA GLU A 42 13.20 7.31 -11.27
C GLU A 42 12.68 8.75 -11.14
N LEU A 43 12.12 9.11 -9.98
CA LEU A 43 11.70 10.49 -9.68
C LEU A 43 12.87 11.40 -9.35
N ALA A 44 13.89 10.89 -8.65
CA ALA A 44 15.08 11.66 -8.32
C ALA A 44 15.95 11.96 -9.55
N ASP A 45 15.99 11.03 -10.51
CA ASP A 45 16.69 11.17 -11.78
C ASP A 45 15.92 12.03 -12.80
N TRP A 46 14.69 12.45 -12.46
CA TRP A 46 13.88 13.32 -13.31
C TRP A 46 14.40 14.76 -13.32
N GLU A 47 15.10 15.13 -14.39
CA GLU A 47 15.78 16.42 -14.56
C GLU A 47 14.82 17.57 -14.99
N LEU A 48 15.07 18.81 -14.51
CA LEU A 48 14.26 20.01 -14.77
C LEU A 48 13.94 20.29 -16.26
N LYS A 49 14.80 19.83 -17.18
CA LYS A 49 14.61 19.95 -18.64
C LYS A 49 13.33 19.27 -19.13
N ALA A 50 12.87 18.21 -18.45
CA ALA A 50 11.65 17.49 -18.79
C ALA A 50 10.36 18.29 -18.46
N MET A 51 10.43 19.39 -17.71
CA MET A 51 9.27 20.27 -17.50
C MET A 51 8.81 20.98 -18.78
N ARG A 52 9.69 21.12 -19.78
CA ARG A 52 9.42 21.92 -20.97
C ARG A 52 8.63 21.19 -22.07
N ASP A 53 8.61 19.85 -22.05
CA ASP A 53 7.85 19.03 -22.99
C ASP A 53 6.82 18.15 -22.25
N PRO A 54 5.50 18.40 -22.44
CA PRO A 54 4.45 17.67 -21.74
C PRO A 54 4.41 16.17 -22.06
N ARG A 55 5.01 15.73 -23.18
CA ARG A 55 5.07 14.30 -23.52
C ARG A 55 6.05 13.53 -22.64
N ASN A 56 7.03 14.23 -22.06
CA ASN A 56 8.02 13.60 -21.19
C ASN A 56 7.51 13.43 -19.75
N TRP A 57 6.29 13.88 -19.44
CA TRP A 57 5.68 13.78 -18.11
C TRP A 57 5.11 12.39 -17.81
N MET A 58 4.98 11.53 -18.82
CA MET A 58 4.35 10.22 -18.63
C MET A 58 5.16 9.29 -17.70
N ARG A 59 6.50 9.30 -17.81
CA ARG A 59 7.40 8.54 -16.93
C ARG A 59 7.31 8.96 -15.46
N PRO A 60 7.48 10.25 -15.11
CA PRO A 60 7.38 10.68 -13.71
C PRO A 60 5.96 10.52 -13.15
N VAL A 61 4.90 10.74 -13.93
CA VAL A 61 3.53 10.46 -13.47
C VAL A 61 3.35 8.98 -13.14
N ALA A 62 3.86 8.08 -13.98
CA ALA A 62 3.84 6.65 -13.70
C ALA A 62 4.66 6.32 -12.44
N ALA A 63 5.83 6.93 -12.26
CA ALA A 63 6.65 6.73 -11.07
C ALA A 63 5.97 7.24 -9.78
N VAL A 64 5.32 8.41 -9.80
CA VAL A 64 4.52 8.90 -8.66
C VAL A 64 3.35 7.95 -8.38
N ALA A 65 2.62 7.51 -9.40
CA ALA A 65 1.47 6.62 -9.23
C ALA A 65 1.90 5.27 -8.64
N VAL A 66 2.94 4.66 -9.19
CA VAL A 66 3.50 3.37 -8.73
C VAL A 66 4.10 3.51 -7.34
N GLY A 67 4.91 4.53 -7.10
CA GLY A 67 5.53 4.80 -5.80
C GLY A 67 4.49 5.08 -4.72
N GLY A 68 3.46 5.88 -5.03
CA GLY A 68 2.35 6.19 -4.13
C GLY A 68 1.50 4.96 -3.80
N ALA A 69 1.16 4.16 -4.81
CA ALA A 69 0.42 2.91 -4.61
C ALA A 69 1.23 1.90 -3.77
N ALA A 70 2.51 1.72 -4.06
CA ALA A 70 3.39 0.83 -3.33
C ALA A 70 3.54 1.27 -1.86
N ALA A 71 3.78 2.56 -1.62
CA ALA A 71 3.89 3.11 -0.27
C ALA A 71 2.58 2.97 0.53
N GLY A 72 1.44 3.26 -0.10
CA GLY A 72 0.12 3.08 0.51
C GLY A 72 -0.14 1.62 0.88
N ALA A 73 0.17 0.68 -0.02
CA ALA A 73 0.07 -0.75 0.26
C ALA A 73 0.99 -1.18 1.41
N LEU A 74 2.20 -0.63 1.51
CA LEU A 74 3.16 -0.94 2.57
C LEU A 74 2.65 -0.51 3.94
N VAL A 75 2.00 0.67 4.02
CA VAL A 75 1.31 1.14 5.23
C VAL A 75 0.19 0.17 5.63
N LEU A 76 -0.61 -0.31 4.69
CA LEU A 76 -1.70 -1.26 4.96
C LEU A 76 -1.17 -2.62 5.44
N VAL A 77 -0.11 -3.14 4.81
CA VAL A 77 0.53 -4.40 5.22
C VAL A 77 1.07 -4.28 6.64
N ARG A 78 1.76 -3.19 6.97
CA ARG A 78 2.33 -2.95 8.30
C ARG A 78 1.24 -2.73 9.36
N ALA A 79 0.17 -2.02 9.01
CA ALA A 79 -1.01 -1.86 9.84
C ALA A 79 -1.65 -3.20 10.21
N ARG A 80 -1.81 -4.09 9.22
CA ARG A 80 -2.38 -5.43 9.41
C ARG A 80 -1.47 -6.32 10.27
N ALA A 81 -0.16 -6.31 10.03
CA ALA A 81 0.81 -7.04 10.84
C ALA A 81 0.78 -6.58 12.30
N HIS A 82 0.72 -5.28 12.54
CA HIS A 82 0.64 -4.70 13.88
C HIS A 82 -0.70 -5.02 14.58
N HIS A 83 -1.79 -5.12 13.83
CA HIS A 83 -3.10 -5.53 14.34
C HIS A 83 -3.15 -6.98 14.84
N ARG A 84 -2.46 -7.90 14.14
CA ARG A 84 -2.31 -9.28 14.60
C ARG A 84 -1.44 -9.41 15.84
N ALA A 85 -0.45 -8.54 15.99
CA ALA A 85 0.46 -8.58 17.13
C ALA A 85 -0.15 -8.00 18.42
N ARG A 86 -1.12 -7.07 18.34
CA ARG A 86 -1.77 -6.46 19.53
C ARG A 86 -3.25 -6.12 19.28
N PRO A 87 -4.20 -6.66 20.06
CA PRO A 87 -5.59 -6.23 20.06
C PRO A 87 -5.69 -4.83 20.70
N GLY A 88 -5.66 -3.78 19.88
CA GLY A 88 -5.62 -2.37 20.31
C GLY A 88 -4.97 -1.39 19.31
N GLY A 89 -4.46 -1.89 18.18
CA GLY A 89 -3.67 -1.15 17.18
C GLY A 89 -4.34 0.04 16.49
N LEU A 90 -5.67 0.09 16.40
CA LEU A 90 -6.40 1.19 15.73
C LEU A 90 -6.04 2.58 16.29
N LYS A 91 -5.86 2.70 17.62
CA LYS A 91 -5.49 3.97 18.27
C LYS A 91 -4.03 4.37 18.07
N ALA A 92 -3.15 3.43 17.74
CA ALA A 92 -1.76 3.72 17.41
C ALA A 92 -1.63 4.13 15.94
N LEU A 93 -2.42 3.50 15.07
CA LEU A 93 -2.51 3.80 13.64
C LEU A 93 -3.14 5.17 13.39
N ASP A 94 -4.23 5.51 14.10
CA ASP A 94 -4.84 6.84 14.06
C ASP A 94 -3.86 7.94 14.48
N ARG A 95 -3.01 7.69 15.49
CA ARG A 95 -1.93 8.61 15.88
C ARG A 95 -0.86 8.75 14.79
N GLY A 96 -0.37 7.64 14.25
CA GLY A 96 0.62 7.65 13.17
C GLY A 96 0.11 8.36 11.91
N ALA A 97 -1.15 8.12 11.52
CA ALA A 97 -1.80 8.80 10.41
C ALA A 97 -1.92 10.31 10.66
N ARG A 98 -2.31 10.72 11.88
CA ARG A 98 -2.39 12.15 12.27
C ARG A 98 -1.03 12.83 12.34
N ASP A 99 0.03 12.10 12.69
CA ASP A 99 1.40 12.64 12.71
C ASP A 99 1.94 12.84 11.29
N VAL A 100 1.69 11.89 10.38
CA VAL A 100 2.02 12.03 8.95
C VAL A 100 1.22 13.17 8.30
N ALA A 101 -0.07 13.27 8.58
CA ALA A 101 -0.91 14.36 8.09
C ALA A 101 -0.46 15.73 8.60
N ARG A 102 -0.06 15.84 9.88
CA ARG A 102 0.53 17.06 10.44
C ARG A 102 1.89 17.39 9.81
N GLY A 103 2.70 16.37 9.53
CA GLY A 103 4.00 16.54 8.85
C GLY A 103 3.85 17.08 7.43
N LEU A 104 2.90 16.55 6.66
CA LEU A 104 2.59 17.03 5.31
C LEU A 104 2.05 18.47 5.33
N ARG A 105 1.09 18.77 6.22
CA ARG A 105 0.49 20.11 6.31
C ARG A 105 1.51 21.20 6.61
N ARG A 106 2.45 20.95 7.54
CA ARG A 106 3.53 21.91 7.85
C ARG A 106 4.49 22.16 6.70
N ARG A 107 4.56 21.24 5.73
CA ARG A 107 5.47 21.32 4.58
C ARG A 107 4.84 22.03 3.37
N PHE A 108 3.51 22.08 3.32
CA PHE A 108 2.75 22.81 2.30
C PHE A 108 2.42 24.26 2.70
N GLU A 109 2.43 24.59 3.99
CA GLU A 109 2.25 25.98 4.50
C GLU A 109 3.58 26.78 4.54
N ARG A 110 4.63 26.37 3.80
CA ARG A 110 5.95 27.01 3.79
C ARG A 110 6.36 27.48 2.40
#